data_AF-T0UZM6-F1
#
_entry.id   AF-T0UZM6-F1
#
_cell.length_a   1.000
_cell.length_b   1.000
_cell.length_c   1.000
_cell.angle_alpha   90.00
_cell.angle_beta   90.00
_cell.angle_gamma   90.00
#
_symmetry.space_group_name_H-M   'P 1'
#
loop_
_entity.id
_entity.type
_entity.pdbx_description
1 polymer ?
#
loop_
_entity_poly.entity_id
_entity_poly.type
_entity_poly.pdbx_seq_one_letter_code
_entity_poly.pdbx_strand_id
1 'polypeptide(L)'
;MLEVIDRLDYRPNAVARGLASKKTTTVGVVIPNIANSYFATLAKGIDDIASMYKYNIVLASSDENDDHEVAVINSLFAKQVDGIIFMGYHLTEKIRAEFSRTRTPIVLAGTVDLENQLPSVNIDYKASVEDAITQLAKNNEKVAFVSGPLIDDINGKLRLVGYKAGLEKIICATTRDLSSKLSIATKMVLIWHNVS
;
A
#
# COMPACT_ATOMS: atom_id res chain seq x y z
N MET A 1 -14.64 5.82 -45.14
CA MET A 1 -13.37 5.73 -44.37
C MET A 1 -13.40 4.55 -43.39
N LEU A 2 -14.48 4.35 -42.61
CA LEU A 2 -14.66 3.16 -41.75
C LEU A 2 -14.67 1.82 -42.51
N GLU A 3 -15.35 1.72 -43.66
CA GLU A 3 -15.39 0.48 -44.47
C GLU A 3 -14.04 0.03 -45.05
N VAL A 4 -13.07 0.94 -45.21
CA VAL A 4 -11.73 0.61 -45.74
C VAL A 4 -10.82 0.09 -44.64
N ILE A 5 -11.04 0.53 -43.40
CA ILE A 5 -10.27 0.11 -42.22
C ILE A 5 -10.60 -1.33 -41.84
N ASP A 6 -11.88 -1.70 -41.84
CA ASP A 6 -12.34 -3.07 -41.56
C ASP A 6 -11.88 -4.07 -42.63
N ARG A 7 -11.83 -3.67 -43.90
CA ARG A 7 -11.38 -4.54 -45.01
C ARG A 7 -9.88 -4.83 -45.00
N LEU A 8 -9.08 -4.02 -44.29
CA LEU A 8 -7.62 -4.14 -44.25
C LEU A 8 -7.09 -4.68 -42.91
N ASP A 9 -7.97 -5.02 -41.96
CA ASP A 9 -7.62 -5.38 -40.57
C ASP A 9 -6.62 -4.38 -39.96
N TYR A 10 -6.80 -3.09 -40.28
CA TYR A 10 -5.86 -2.05 -39.86
C TYR A 10 -6.01 -1.81 -38.36
N ARG A 11 -5.06 -2.34 -37.57
CA ARG A 11 -4.94 -2.08 -36.14
C ARG A 11 -4.14 -0.80 -35.92
N PRO A 12 -4.76 0.28 -35.40
CA PRO A 12 -4.04 1.53 -35.15
C PRO A 12 -2.90 1.31 -34.16
N ASN A 13 -1.66 1.63 -34.56
CA ASN A 13 -0.50 1.41 -33.71
C ASN A 13 -0.49 2.39 -32.52
N ALA A 14 -0.76 1.87 -31.32
CA ALA A 14 -0.76 2.65 -30.09
C ALA A 14 0.61 3.30 -29.79
N VAL A 15 1.72 2.65 -30.17
CA VAL A 15 3.08 3.17 -29.96
C VAL A 15 3.33 4.42 -30.82
N ALA A 16 2.93 4.40 -32.08
CA ALA A 16 3.07 5.55 -32.99
C ALA A 16 2.22 6.75 -32.54
N ARG A 17 1.01 6.50 -32.01
CA ARG A 17 0.16 7.55 -31.42
C ARG A 17 0.73 8.08 -30.09
N GLY A 18 1.29 7.23 -29.26
CA GLY A 18 1.90 7.62 -27.99
C GLY A 18 3.12 8.52 -28.19
N LEU A 19 3.97 8.20 -29.19
CA LEU A 19 5.11 9.03 -29.54
C LEU A 19 4.71 10.43 -30.03
N ALA A 20 3.65 10.52 -30.84
CA ALA A 20 3.16 11.79 -31.38
C ALA A 20 2.44 12.65 -30.32
N SER A 21 1.74 12.02 -29.36
CA SER A 21 0.93 12.71 -28.35
C SER A 21 1.58 12.84 -26.97
N LYS A 22 2.76 12.22 -26.76
CA LYS A 22 3.43 12.07 -25.46
C LYS A 22 2.53 11.46 -24.36
N LYS A 23 1.50 10.70 -24.73
CA LYS A 23 0.60 10.00 -23.81
C LYS A 23 0.42 8.56 -24.24
N THR A 24 0.61 7.62 -23.33
CA THR A 24 0.45 6.18 -23.60
C THR A 24 -0.92 5.65 -23.17
N THR A 25 -1.75 6.46 -22.50
CA THR A 25 -3.03 6.06 -21.89
C THR A 25 -2.86 4.82 -21.01
N THR A 26 -1.76 4.79 -20.26
CA THR A 26 -1.35 3.62 -19.46
C THR A 26 -0.90 4.06 -18.08
N VAL A 27 -1.41 3.40 -17.03
CA VAL A 27 -0.99 3.59 -15.64
C VAL A 27 -0.21 2.35 -15.19
N GLY A 28 0.96 2.57 -14.59
CA GLY A 28 1.71 1.50 -13.94
C GLY A 28 1.18 1.26 -12.53
N VAL A 29 1.00 0.00 -12.14
CA VAL A 29 0.59 -0.38 -10.79
C VAL A 29 1.64 -1.32 -10.24
N VAL A 30 2.32 -0.90 -9.17
CA VAL A 30 3.31 -1.72 -8.46
C VAL A 30 2.66 -2.29 -7.21
N ILE A 31 2.74 -3.62 -7.04
CA ILE A 31 2.26 -4.33 -5.87
C ILE A 31 3.35 -5.23 -5.27
N PRO A 32 3.30 -5.54 -3.96
CA PRO A 32 4.30 -6.41 -3.35
C PRO A 32 4.18 -7.86 -3.80
N ASN A 33 2.95 -8.36 -3.90
CA ASN A 33 2.69 -9.75 -4.21
C ASN A 33 1.29 -9.93 -4.83
N ILE A 34 1.25 -10.47 -6.06
CA ILE A 34 -0.01 -10.70 -6.80
C ILE A 34 -0.86 -11.84 -6.23
N ALA A 35 -0.26 -12.79 -5.50
CA ALA A 35 -0.98 -13.89 -4.87
C ALA A 35 -1.76 -13.45 -3.64
N ASN A 36 -1.44 -12.29 -3.06
CA ASN A 36 -2.15 -11.77 -1.90
C ASN A 36 -3.48 -11.12 -2.33
N SER A 37 -4.58 -11.70 -1.85
CA SER A 37 -5.95 -11.27 -2.14
C SER A 37 -6.25 -9.80 -1.81
N TYR A 38 -5.53 -9.20 -0.85
CA TYR A 38 -5.63 -7.78 -0.52
C TYR A 38 -5.21 -6.91 -1.71
N PHE A 39 -4.01 -7.16 -2.25
CA PHE A 39 -3.50 -6.40 -3.40
C PHE A 39 -4.25 -6.73 -4.68
N ALA A 40 -4.68 -7.97 -4.88
CA ALA A 40 -5.49 -8.36 -6.04
C ALA A 40 -6.84 -7.60 -6.07
N THR A 41 -7.49 -7.44 -4.91
CA THR A 41 -8.75 -6.69 -4.80
C THR A 41 -8.54 -5.20 -5.07
N LEU A 42 -7.46 -4.62 -4.55
CA LEU A 42 -7.10 -3.22 -4.83
C LEU A 42 -6.77 -3.01 -6.31
N ALA A 43 -5.96 -3.89 -6.92
CA ALA A 43 -5.62 -3.83 -8.33
C ALA A 43 -6.86 -3.91 -9.23
N LYS A 44 -7.84 -4.76 -8.88
CA LYS A 44 -9.12 -4.81 -9.57
C LYS A 44 -9.88 -3.47 -9.48
N GLY A 45 -9.95 -2.87 -8.29
CA GLY A 45 -10.60 -1.56 -8.13
C GLY A 45 -9.91 -0.47 -8.95
N ILE A 46 -8.59 -0.52 -9.07
CA ILE A 46 -7.81 0.38 -9.94
C ILE A 46 -8.15 0.14 -11.42
N ASP A 47 -8.20 -1.13 -11.85
CA ASP A 47 -8.53 -1.51 -13.23
C ASP A 47 -9.92 -1.01 -13.65
N ASP A 48 -10.93 -1.22 -12.81
CA ASP A 48 -12.31 -0.81 -13.07
C ASP A 48 -12.40 0.71 -13.32
N ILE A 49 -11.71 1.51 -12.49
CA ILE A 49 -11.66 2.97 -12.63
C ILE A 49 -10.82 3.39 -13.85
N ALA A 50 -9.64 2.79 -14.03
CA ALA A 50 -8.78 3.10 -15.18
C ALA A 50 -9.51 2.87 -16.51
N SER A 51 -10.22 1.74 -16.63
CA SER A 51 -11.01 1.39 -17.80
C SER A 51 -12.14 2.40 -18.08
N MET A 52 -12.80 2.92 -17.04
CA MET A 52 -13.80 3.98 -17.15
C MET A 52 -13.22 5.25 -17.80
N TYR A 53 -11.97 5.59 -17.49
CA TYR A 53 -11.24 6.72 -18.05
C TYR A 53 -10.44 6.40 -19.32
N LYS A 54 -10.62 5.20 -19.90
CA LYS A 54 -9.90 4.72 -21.11
C LYS A 54 -8.38 4.63 -20.92
N TYR A 55 -7.95 4.32 -19.71
CA TYR A 55 -6.58 3.95 -19.38
C TYR A 55 -6.44 2.42 -19.31
N ASN A 56 -5.29 1.92 -19.74
CA ASN A 56 -4.86 0.55 -19.49
C ASN A 56 -4.01 0.50 -18.23
N ILE A 57 -4.02 -0.62 -17.51
CA ILE A 57 -3.09 -0.85 -16.41
C ILE A 57 -1.95 -1.78 -16.82
N VAL A 58 -0.75 -1.49 -16.35
CA VAL A 58 0.39 -2.42 -16.37
C VAL A 58 0.71 -2.77 -14.93
N LEU A 59 0.31 -3.97 -14.52
CA LEU A 59 0.55 -4.49 -13.18
C LEU A 59 1.95 -5.11 -13.11
N ALA A 60 2.70 -4.79 -12.06
CA ALA A 60 4.01 -5.37 -11.80
C ALA A 60 4.15 -5.74 -10.31
N SER A 61 4.62 -6.96 -10.05
CA SER A 61 4.91 -7.47 -8.71
C SER A 61 6.37 -7.21 -8.35
N SER A 62 6.65 -6.75 -7.14
CA SER A 62 8.01 -6.66 -6.60
C SER A 62 8.48 -7.90 -5.85
N ASP A 63 7.59 -8.86 -5.64
CA ASP A 63 7.83 -10.11 -4.91
C ASP A 63 8.48 -9.89 -3.53
N GLU A 64 8.05 -8.81 -2.87
CA GLU A 64 8.48 -8.41 -1.51
C GLU A 64 9.99 -8.16 -1.38
N ASN A 65 10.64 -7.75 -2.49
CA ASN A 65 12.07 -7.48 -2.53
C ASN A 65 12.36 -6.03 -2.97
N ASP A 66 12.95 -5.26 -2.05
CA ASP A 66 13.28 -3.84 -2.24
C ASP A 66 14.16 -3.55 -3.47
N ASP A 67 15.11 -4.43 -3.79
CA ASP A 67 15.96 -4.24 -4.97
C ASP A 67 15.18 -4.50 -6.27
N HIS A 68 14.19 -5.40 -6.21
CA HIS A 68 13.24 -5.63 -7.30
C HIS A 68 12.28 -4.45 -7.49
N GLU A 69 11.86 -3.76 -6.41
CA GLU A 69 10.97 -2.61 -6.49
C GLU A 69 11.54 -1.52 -7.40
N VAL A 70 12.82 -1.19 -7.24
CA VAL A 70 13.51 -0.19 -8.07
C VAL A 70 13.57 -0.63 -9.54
N ALA A 71 13.89 -1.90 -9.80
CA ALA A 71 13.93 -2.43 -11.17
C ALA A 71 12.56 -2.41 -11.84
N VAL A 72 11.51 -2.76 -11.10
CA VAL A 72 10.12 -2.74 -11.56
C VAL A 72 9.66 -1.32 -11.88
N ILE A 73 9.92 -0.37 -10.98
CA ILE A 73 9.61 1.05 -11.18
C ILE A 73 10.32 1.58 -12.44
N ASN A 74 11.62 1.28 -12.59
CA ASN A 74 12.38 1.68 -13.77
C ASN A 74 11.84 1.07 -15.07
N SER A 75 11.35 -0.17 -15.03
CA SER A 75 10.68 -0.81 -16.17
C SER A 75 9.41 -0.07 -16.56
N LEU A 76 8.62 0.40 -15.59
CA LEU A 76 7.42 1.22 -15.85
C LEU A 76 7.77 2.57 -16.46
N PHE A 77 8.82 3.25 -15.96
CA PHE A 77 9.31 4.49 -16.56
C PHE A 77 9.80 4.27 -17.99
N ALA A 78 10.54 3.19 -18.26
CA ALA A 78 10.99 2.84 -19.61
C ALA A 78 9.82 2.57 -20.57
N LYS A 79 8.68 2.08 -20.06
CA LYS A 79 7.44 1.90 -20.82
C LYS A 79 6.64 3.19 -21.02
N GLN A 80 7.11 4.33 -20.53
CA GLN A 80 6.45 5.64 -20.66
C GLN A 80 5.01 5.64 -20.14
N VAL A 81 4.77 5.01 -18.98
CA VAL A 81 3.47 5.10 -18.31
C VAL A 81 3.16 6.56 -17.96
N ASP A 82 1.89 6.93 -18.05
CA ASP A 82 1.41 8.30 -17.79
C ASP A 82 1.30 8.60 -16.28
N GLY A 83 1.37 7.57 -15.43
CA GLY A 83 1.27 7.66 -13.98
C GLY A 83 1.63 6.34 -13.31
N ILE A 84 2.01 6.38 -12.04
CA ILE A 84 2.29 5.20 -11.21
C ILE A 84 1.45 5.21 -9.94
N ILE A 85 0.82 4.08 -9.64
CA ILE A 85 0.28 3.77 -8.33
C ILE A 85 1.23 2.77 -7.67
N PHE A 86 1.80 3.15 -6.54
CA PHE A 86 2.75 2.33 -5.81
C PHE A 86 2.13 1.79 -4.51
N MET A 87 2.21 0.47 -4.35
CA MET A 87 1.85 -0.25 -3.14
C MET A 87 3.06 -1.09 -2.73
N GLY A 88 3.72 -0.68 -1.65
CA GLY A 88 4.85 -1.34 -0.99
C GLY A 88 4.64 -1.42 0.52
N TYR A 89 5.34 -2.34 1.19
CA TYR A 89 5.37 -2.37 2.66
C TYR A 89 6.19 -1.22 3.25
N HIS A 90 7.15 -0.73 2.45
CA HIS A 90 8.10 0.32 2.80
C HIS A 90 8.23 1.34 1.69
N LEU A 91 8.44 2.60 2.07
CA LEU A 91 8.93 3.61 1.15
C LEU A 91 10.41 3.84 1.42
N THR A 92 11.27 3.10 0.72
CA THR A 92 12.72 3.20 0.91
C THR A 92 13.28 4.47 0.26
N GLU A 93 14.45 4.92 0.72
CA GLU A 93 15.12 6.09 0.14
C GLU A 93 15.50 5.89 -1.33
N LYS A 94 15.81 4.64 -1.72
CA LYS A 94 16.07 4.30 -3.13
C LYS A 94 14.85 4.59 -4.00
N ILE A 95 13.65 4.19 -3.53
CA ILE A 95 12.39 4.43 -4.25
C ILE A 95 12.07 5.92 -4.30
N ARG A 96 12.24 6.63 -3.17
CA ARG A 96 12.05 8.09 -3.10
C ARG A 96 12.96 8.82 -4.09
N ALA A 97 14.22 8.39 -4.20
CA ALA A 97 15.17 8.96 -5.15
C ALA A 97 14.70 8.76 -6.59
N GLU A 98 14.22 7.57 -6.96
CA GLU A 98 13.69 7.32 -8.31
C GLU A 98 12.41 8.12 -8.60
N PHE A 99 11.50 8.23 -7.63
CA PHE A 99 10.29 9.04 -7.72
C PHE A 99 10.58 10.54 -7.89
N SER A 100 11.64 11.04 -7.25
CA SER A 100 12.04 12.45 -7.36
C SER A 100 12.69 12.80 -8.70
N ARG A 101 13.19 11.80 -9.45
CA ARG A 101 13.88 11.98 -10.73
C ARG A 101 12.94 11.98 -11.93
N THR A 102 11.69 11.56 -11.74
CA THR A 102 10.69 11.47 -12.82
C THR A 102 9.72 12.64 -12.79
N ARG A 103 9.10 12.92 -13.94
CA ARG A 103 7.95 13.84 -14.04
C ARG A 103 6.62 13.10 -14.02
N THR A 104 6.67 11.77 -13.94
CA THR A 104 5.50 10.89 -13.94
C THR A 104 4.79 11.05 -12.60
N PRO A 105 3.50 11.41 -12.56
CA PRO A 105 2.73 11.49 -11.33
C PRO A 105 2.73 10.14 -10.60
N ILE A 106 3.01 10.16 -9.30
CA ILE A 106 3.06 8.98 -8.45
C ILE A 106 2.09 9.16 -7.30
N VAL A 107 1.29 8.14 -7.01
CA VAL A 107 0.37 8.08 -5.87
C VAL A 107 0.63 6.80 -5.09
N LEU A 108 0.72 6.92 -3.77
CA LEU A 108 0.85 5.77 -2.87
C LEU A 108 -0.55 5.23 -2.50
N ALA A 109 -0.70 3.91 -2.46
CA ALA A 109 -1.92 3.27 -1.98
C ALA A 109 -1.54 2.10 -1.06
N GLY A 110 -2.08 2.08 0.16
CA GLY A 110 -1.70 1.05 1.12
C GLY A 110 -0.23 1.11 1.56
N THR A 111 0.44 2.24 1.35
CA THR A 111 1.83 2.53 1.74
C THR A 111 1.88 3.88 2.40
N VAL A 112 2.68 3.99 3.46
CA VAL A 112 2.73 5.20 4.27
C VAL A 112 4.05 5.91 4.04
N ASP A 113 3.95 7.19 3.66
CA ASP A 113 5.08 8.10 3.63
C ASP A 113 5.15 8.85 4.95
N LEU A 114 6.18 8.57 5.76
CA LEU A 114 6.36 9.25 7.05
C LEU A 114 6.75 10.73 6.91
N GLU A 115 7.22 11.14 5.73
CA GLU A 115 7.62 12.51 5.43
C GLU A 115 6.50 13.32 4.77
N ASN A 116 5.36 12.69 4.44
CA ASN A 116 4.22 13.32 3.76
C ASN A 116 4.59 14.12 2.49
N GLN A 117 5.57 13.66 1.72
CA GLN A 117 6.01 14.31 0.49
C GLN A 117 5.24 13.80 -0.74
N LEU A 118 4.80 12.55 -0.70
CA LEU A 118 4.05 11.92 -1.79
C LEU A 118 2.54 11.89 -1.50
N PRO A 119 1.69 12.12 -2.51
CA PRO A 119 0.25 11.96 -2.33
C PRO A 119 -0.05 10.49 -2.06
N SER A 120 -0.88 10.23 -1.05
CA SER A 120 -1.24 8.88 -0.63
C SER A 120 -2.73 8.74 -0.35
N VAL A 121 -3.27 7.57 -0.63
CA VAL A 121 -4.65 7.18 -0.30
C VAL A 121 -4.58 6.00 0.65
N ASN A 122 -4.86 6.27 1.91
CA ASN A 122 -4.78 5.31 3.00
C ASN A 122 -5.94 5.49 3.98
N ILE A 123 -6.24 4.43 4.73
CA ILE A 123 -7.08 4.54 5.91
C ILE A 123 -6.26 5.08 7.10
N ASP A 124 -6.95 5.60 8.12
CA ASP A 124 -6.29 5.86 9.41
C ASP A 124 -6.10 4.54 10.15
N TYR A 125 -4.94 3.91 9.92
CA TYR A 125 -4.59 2.63 10.55
C TYR A 125 -4.58 2.72 12.07
N LYS A 126 -4.08 3.82 12.64
CA LYS A 126 -3.95 3.99 14.09
C LYS A 126 -5.34 4.05 14.71
N ALA A 127 -6.20 4.95 14.23
CA ALA A 127 -7.56 5.10 14.74
C ALA A 127 -8.37 3.82 14.54
N SER A 128 -8.23 3.16 13.38
CA SER A 128 -8.94 1.91 13.10
C SER A 128 -8.59 0.79 14.11
N VAL A 129 -7.30 0.64 14.45
CA VAL A 129 -6.88 -0.35 15.46
C VAL A 129 -7.35 0.07 16.85
N GLU A 130 -7.20 1.35 17.20
CA GLU A 130 -7.63 1.87 18.50
C GLU A 130 -9.14 1.64 18.75
N ASP A 131 -9.97 1.90 17.74
CA ASP A 131 -11.41 1.67 17.79
C ASP A 131 -11.73 0.18 17.92
N ALA A 132 -11.05 -0.68 17.15
CA ALA A 132 -11.23 -2.13 17.24
C ALA A 132 -10.89 -2.65 18.65
N ILE A 133 -9.79 -2.20 19.24
CA ILE A 133 -9.37 -2.59 20.60
C ILE A 133 -10.34 -2.07 21.65
N THR A 134 -10.78 -0.83 21.53
CA THR A 134 -11.77 -0.23 22.43
C THR A 134 -13.09 -0.98 22.38
N GLN A 135 -13.52 -1.44 21.20
CA GLN A 135 -14.73 -2.25 21.06
C GLN A 135 -14.55 -3.65 21.65
N LEU A 136 -13.44 -4.33 21.37
CA LEU A 136 -13.17 -5.67 21.89
C LEU A 136 -13.10 -5.70 23.41
N ALA A 137 -12.48 -4.69 24.01
CA ALA A 137 -12.31 -4.60 25.46
C ALA A 137 -13.61 -4.37 26.25
N LYS A 138 -14.72 -4.00 25.59
CA LYS A 138 -16.03 -3.90 26.24
C LYS A 138 -16.48 -5.23 26.83
N ASN A 139 -16.12 -6.34 26.18
CA ASN A 139 -16.57 -7.68 26.55
C ASN A 139 -15.40 -8.65 26.84
N ASN A 140 -14.15 -8.19 26.77
CA ASN A 140 -12.95 -9.02 26.94
C ASN A 140 -11.95 -8.34 27.88
N GLU A 141 -11.52 -9.05 28.92
CA GLU A 141 -10.52 -8.52 29.87
C GLU A 141 -9.08 -8.53 29.32
N LYS A 142 -8.81 -9.44 28.37
CA LYS A 142 -7.49 -9.62 27.76
C LYS A 142 -7.64 -9.60 26.24
N VAL A 143 -6.99 -8.64 25.60
CA VAL A 143 -6.95 -8.51 24.15
C VAL A 143 -5.50 -8.69 23.71
N ALA A 144 -5.27 -9.60 22.76
CA ALA A 144 -3.95 -9.85 22.18
C ALA A 144 -3.81 -9.14 20.83
N PHE A 145 -2.60 -8.73 20.48
CA PHE A 145 -2.28 -8.19 19.16
C PHE A 145 -1.41 -9.18 18.41
N VAL A 146 -1.95 -9.70 17.30
CA VAL A 146 -1.20 -10.55 16.35
C VAL A 146 -0.98 -9.71 15.10
N SER A 147 0.27 -9.60 14.67
CA SER A 147 0.69 -8.76 13.55
C SER A 147 1.60 -9.51 12.62
N GLY A 148 1.62 -9.08 11.35
CA GLY A 148 2.73 -9.37 10.45
C GLY A 148 4.03 -8.70 10.91
N PRO A 149 5.09 -8.79 10.10
CA PRO A 149 6.41 -8.27 10.43
C PRO A 149 6.33 -6.83 10.96
N LEU A 150 6.93 -6.61 12.13
CA LEU A 150 6.95 -5.27 12.76
C LEU A 150 7.96 -4.33 12.10
N ILE A 151 8.79 -4.86 11.19
CA ILE A 151 9.65 -4.04 10.37
C ILE A 151 8.78 -3.15 9.48
N ASP A 152 7.73 -3.70 8.85
CA ASP A 152 6.77 -2.98 7.99
C ASP A 152 6.23 -1.71 8.67
N ASP A 153 6.29 -0.58 7.96
CA ASP A 153 5.96 0.72 8.53
C ASP A 153 4.52 0.76 9.06
N ILE A 154 3.56 0.19 8.34
CA ILE A 154 2.16 0.12 8.76
C ILE A 154 1.99 -0.71 10.04
N ASN A 155 2.65 -1.88 10.12
CA ASN A 155 2.50 -2.78 11.25
C ASN A 155 3.20 -2.24 12.50
N GLY A 156 4.47 -1.85 12.37
CA GLY A 156 5.31 -1.41 13.48
C GLY A 156 4.99 0.01 13.97
N LYS A 157 4.75 0.96 13.06
CA LYS A 157 4.62 2.38 13.42
C LYS A 157 3.17 2.86 13.55
N LEU A 158 2.21 2.17 12.95
CA LEU A 158 0.80 2.58 13.00
C LEU A 158 -0.08 1.62 13.78
N ARG A 159 -0.17 0.35 13.36
CA ARG A 159 -1.06 -0.64 13.99
C ARG A 159 -0.65 -0.94 15.42
N LEU A 160 0.65 -1.17 15.68
CA LEU A 160 1.15 -1.38 17.04
C LEU A 160 0.93 -0.16 17.94
N VAL A 161 1.08 1.05 17.39
CA VAL A 161 0.83 2.30 18.14
C VAL A 161 -0.66 2.45 18.45
N GLY A 162 -1.56 2.18 17.49
CA GLY A 162 -3.00 2.19 17.70
C GLY A 162 -3.45 1.15 18.73
N TYR A 163 -2.83 -0.04 18.73
CA TYR A 163 -3.07 -1.06 19.74
C TYR A 163 -2.71 -0.58 21.15
N LYS A 164 -1.51 -0.01 21.32
CA LYS A 164 -1.06 0.55 22.60
C LYS A 164 -1.97 1.68 23.08
N ALA A 165 -2.35 2.60 22.19
CA ALA A 165 -3.26 3.69 22.50
C ALA A 165 -4.65 3.20 22.95
N GLY A 166 -5.18 2.17 22.28
CA GLY A 166 -6.44 1.53 22.68
C GLY A 166 -6.36 0.92 24.08
N LEU A 167 -5.28 0.19 24.38
CA LEU A 167 -5.03 -0.34 25.73
C LEU A 167 -4.91 0.74 26.79
N GLU A 168 -4.19 1.83 26.51
CA GLU A 168 -4.05 2.96 27.44
C GLU A 168 -5.41 3.60 27.75
N LYS A 169 -6.29 3.77 26.75
CA LYS A 169 -7.66 4.26 26.97
C LYS A 169 -8.47 3.35 27.88
N ILE A 170 -8.37 2.04 27.69
CA ILE A 170 -9.06 1.05 28.55
C ILE A 170 -8.52 1.11 29.97
N ILE A 171 -7.20 1.17 30.13
CA ILE A 171 -6.56 1.28 31.44
C ILE A 171 -7.02 2.58 32.10
N CYS A 172 -6.92 3.74 31.45
CA CYS A 172 -7.38 5.01 32.02
C CYS A 172 -8.87 4.97 32.43
N ALA A 173 -9.74 4.32 31.66
CA ALA A 173 -11.15 4.13 32.02
C ALA A 173 -11.40 3.15 33.18
N THR A 174 -10.49 2.19 33.40
CA THR A 174 -10.67 1.09 34.38
C THR A 174 -9.88 1.31 35.69
N THR A 175 -9.02 2.33 35.76
CA THR A 175 -7.99 2.37 36.81
C THR A 175 -8.32 3.24 38.01
N ARG A 176 -8.69 2.53 39.08
CA ARG A 176 -8.39 2.85 40.50
C ARG A 176 -7.06 2.24 40.99
N ASP A 177 -6.32 1.48 40.17
CA ASP A 177 -5.00 0.90 40.53
C ASP A 177 -4.08 0.59 39.32
N LEU A 178 -3.08 1.47 39.05
CA LEU A 178 -2.24 1.51 37.84
C LEU A 178 -1.12 0.45 37.78
N SER A 179 -0.79 -0.18 38.90
CA SER A 179 0.52 -0.83 39.04
C SER A 179 0.60 -2.27 38.50
N SER A 180 -0.52 -3.01 38.47
CA SER A 180 -0.53 -4.44 38.15
C SER A 180 -0.84 -4.78 36.68
N LYS A 181 -1.53 -3.88 35.95
CA LYS A 181 -2.02 -4.15 34.58
C LYS A 181 -1.00 -3.88 33.48
N LEU A 182 -0.02 -3.00 33.72
CA LEU A 182 1.01 -2.65 32.72
C LEU A 182 2.03 -3.78 32.49
N SER A 183 2.25 -4.64 33.50
CA SER A 183 3.23 -5.75 33.42
C SER A 183 2.77 -6.89 32.49
N ILE A 184 1.46 -7.07 32.32
CA ILE A 184 0.88 -8.17 31.52
C ILE A 184 0.82 -7.80 30.03
N ALA A 185 0.54 -6.54 29.69
CA ALA A 185 0.52 -6.07 28.30
C ALA A 185 1.91 -6.15 27.63
N THR A 186 2.98 -5.90 28.39
CA THR A 186 4.36 -5.99 27.87
C THR A 186 4.84 -7.43 27.69
N LYS A 187 4.34 -8.39 28.48
CA LYS A 187 4.78 -9.80 28.39
C LYS A 187 4.25 -10.55 27.17
N MET A 188 3.16 -10.10 26.54
CA MET A 188 2.55 -10.83 25.41
C MET A 188 3.11 -10.45 24.03
N VAL A 189 3.77 -9.29 23.91
CA VAL A 189 4.48 -8.86 22.69
C VAL A 189 5.77 -9.66 22.46
N LEU A 190 6.34 -10.24 23.52
CA LEU A 190 7.61 -10.98 23.48
C LEU A 190 7.51 -12.44 23.03
N ILE A 191 6.30 -13.03 22.95
CA ILE A 191 6.15 -14.48 22.74
C ILE A 191 6.42 -14.92 21.28
N TRP A 192 6.53 -13.97 20.33
CA TRP A 192 6.85 -14.28 18.93
C TRP A 192 8.29 -13.97 18.49
N HIS A 193 9.16 -13.46 19.39
CA HIS A 193 10.59 -13.28 19.07
C HIS A 193 11.43 -14.56 19.25
N ASN A 194 10.81 -15.70 19.61
CA ASN A 194 11.53 -16.94 19.92
C ASN A 194 11.04 -18.17 19.13
N VAL A 195 10.29 -17.96 18.04
CA VAL A 195 9.91 -19.03 17.12
C VAL A 195 10.14 -18.56 15.67
N SER A 196 11.41 -18.44 15.31
CA SER A 196 11.94 -18.48 13.93
C SER A 196 13.41 -18.89 14.01
#